data_AF-M0DL24-F1
#
_entry.id   AF-M0DL24-F1
#
_cell.length_a   1.000
_cell.length_b   1.000
_cell.length_c   1.000
_cell.angle_alpha   90.00
_cell.angle_beta   90.00
_cell.angle_gamma   90.00
#
_symmetry.space_group_name_H-M   'P 1'
#
loop_
_entity.id
_entity.type
_entity.pdbx_description
1 polymer ?
#
loop_
_entity_poly.entity_id
_entity_poly.type
_entity_poly.pdbx_seq_one_letter_code
_entity_poly.pdbx_strand_id
1 'polypeptide(L)'
;MTELDVRRLPPSERHDRIHEAFAELDPGETLTVVNDHEPTPLYHEMAAETPAFDADGYAVEREEASRFVAEFPKVDPESGAEKVRLADLDGEPHAAAFPGREPKTVRLSLDAEQSVPEHTHPDRTVLFHALTGAFDVRLDGEEHAVEAGEIVRFDGETAVEPTATEDGTALVVLAPNPDE
;
A
#
# COMPACT_ATOMS: atom_id res chain seq x y z
N MET A 1 -7.85 4.82 -19.37
CA MET A 1 -6.60 5.27 -20.05
C MET A 1 -6.96 6.36 -21.04
N THR A 2 -6.50 7.57 -20.78
CA THR A 2 -6.82 8.79 -21.53
C THR A 2 -5.55 9.32 -22.18
N GLU A 3 -5.55 9.59 -23.49
CA GLU A 3 -4.38 10.12 -24.20
C GLU A 3 -4.57 11.60 -24.56
N LEU A 4 -3.55 12.43 -24.29
CA LEU A 4 -3.52 13.86 -24.59
C LEU A 4 -2.23 14.24 -25.35
N ASP A 5 -2.35 14.56 -26.64
CA ASP A 5 -1.25 15.08 -27.45
C ASP A 5 -1.14 16.61 -27.34
N VAL A 6 -0.19 17.07 -26.53
CA VAL A 6 0.00 18.50 -26.22
C VAL A 6 0.91 19.22 -27.21
N ARG A 7 1.50 18.52 -28.18
CA ARG A 7 2.39 19.13 -29.19
C ARG A 7 1.67 20.15 -30.06
N ARG A 8 0.34 20.03 -30.17
CA ARG A 8 -0.53 20.93 -30.94
C ARG A 8 -1.02 22.13 -30.13
N LEU A 9 -0.76 22.15 -28.83
CA LEU A 9 -1.19 23.22 -27.92
C LEU A 9 -0.08 24.28 -27.77
N PRO A 10 -0.46 25.57 -27.58
CA PRO A 10 0.48 26.60 -27.19
C PRO A 10 1.25 26.20 -25.92
N PRO A 11 2.58 26.42 -25.83
CA PRO A 11 3.37 25.99 -24.67
C PRO A 11 2.81 26.47 -23.32
N SER A 12 2.25 27.68 -23.28
CA SER A 12 1.65 28.26 -22.08
C SER A 12 0.36 27.59 -21.62
N GLU A 13 -0.31 26.83 -22.49
CA GLU A 13 -1.59 26.17 -22.18
C GLU A 13 -1.42 24.67 -21.87
N ARG A 14 -0.23 24.10 -22.12
CA ARG A 14 -0.03 22.65 -22.02
C ARG A 14 -0.25 22.13 -20.61
N HIS A 15 0.38 22.75 -19.62
CA HIS A 15 0.29 22.31 -18.22
C HIS A 15 -1.15 22.41 -17.70
N ASP A 16 -1.81 23.55 -17.92
CA ASP A 16 -3.21 23.74 -17.53
C ASP A 16 -4.13 22.64 -18.09
N ARG A 17 -3.95 22.28 -19.37
CA ARG A 17 -4.73 21.21 -20.02
C ARG A 17 -4.41 19.82 -19.48
N ILE A 18 -3.16 19.56 -19.10
CA ILE A 18 -2.75 18.30 -18.50
C ILE A 18 -3.35 18.16 -17.09
N HIS A 19 -3.29 19.21 -16.27
CA HIS A 19 -3.92 19.23 -14.95
C HIS A 19 -5.43 19.04 -15.02
N GLU A 20 -6.10 19.72 -15.96
CA GLU A 20 -7.53 19.55 -16.22
C GLU A 20 -7.85 18.08 -16.57
N ALA A 21 -7.16 17.51 -17.55
CA ALA A 21 -7.37 16.12 -17.98
C ALA A 21 -7.05 15.11 -16.86
N PHE A 22 -6.02 15.35 -16.05
CA PHE A 22 -5.67 14.49 -14.92
C PHE A 22 -6.69 14.58 -13.79
N ALA A 23 -7.24 15.77 -13.52
CA ALA A 23 -8.25 15.97 -12.50
C ALA A 23 -9.55 15.20 -12.80
N GLU A 24 -9.90 15.05 -14.07
CA GLU A 24 -11.10 14.34 -14.54
C GLU A 24 -11.00 12.81 -14.47
N LEU A 25 -9.80 12.24 -14.31
CA LEU A 25 -9.62 10.79 -14.18
C LEU A 25 -10.17 10.24 -12.86
N ASP A 26 -10.65 9.00 -12.88
CA ASP A 26 -10.90 8.24 -11.65
C ASP A 26 -9.57 7.70 -11.06
N PRO A 27 -9.47 7.49 -9.74
CA PRO A 27 -8.34 6.76 -9.15
C PRO A 27 -8.16 5.37 -9.78
N GLY A 28 -6.91 4.99 -10.05
CA GLY A 28 -6.54 3.77 -10.77
C GLY A 28 -6.40 3.95 -12.28
N GLU A 29 -6.76 5.12 -12.84
CA GLU A 29 -6.55 5.42 -14.24
C GLU A 29 -5.23 6.14 -14.53
N THR A 30 -4.77 6.07 -15.78
CA THR A 30 -3.55 6.71 -16.25
C THR A 30 -3.84 7.72 -17.36
N LEU A 31 -3.25 8.91 -17.24
CA LEU A 31 -3.17 9.92 -18.31
C LEU A 31 -1.87 9.71 -19.10
N THR A 32 -1.99 9.49 -20.41
CA THR A 32 -0.86 9.42 -21.34
C THR A 32 -0.69 10.77 -22.04
N VAL A 33 0.46 11.42 -21.87
CA VAL A 33 0.77 12.72 -22.48
C VAL A 33 1.80 12.54 -23.58
N VAL A 34 1.46 12.98 -24.80
CA VAL A 34 2.42 13.03 -25.92
C VAL A 34 3.00 14.44 -26.03
N ASN A 35 4.31 14.57 -25.81
CA ASN A 35 5.04 15.84 -25.78
C ASN A 35 6.16 15.88 -26.84
N ASP A 36 6.59 17.09 -27.23
CA ASP A 36 7.66 17.31 -28.22
C ASP A 36 9.06 17.31 -27.60
N HIS A 37 9.14 17.31 -26.27
CA HIS A 37 10.34 17.20 -25.45
C HIS A 37 10.04 16.35 -24.21
N GLU A 38 11.08 15.94 -23.50
CA GLU A 38 10.94 15.23 -22.22
C GLU A 38 10.23 16.13 -21.19
N PRO A 39 9.11 15.69 -20.58
CA PRO A 39 8.29 16.53 -19.72
C PRO A 39 8.86 16.66 -18.28
N THR A 40 10.17 16.83 -18.12
CA THR A 40 10.81 16.95 -16.79
C THR A 40 10.20 18.06 -15.91
N PRO A 41 9.95 19.28 -16.42
CA PRO A 41 9.34 20.33 -15.60
C PRO A 41 7.92 19.97 -15.13
N LEU A 42 7.13 19.38 -16.02
CA LEU A 42 5.77 18.92 -15.72
C LEU A 42 5.77 17.79 -14.69
N TYR A 43 6.70 16.83 -14.79
CA TYR A 43 6.86 15.77 -13.79
C TYR A 43 7.07 16.38 -12.39
N HIS A 44 7.99 17.34 -12.26
CA HIS A 44 8.27 17.98 -10.97
C HIS A 44 7.08 18.78 -10.44
N GLU A 45 6.34 19.46 -11.33
CA GLU A 45 5.13 20.20 -10.98
C GLU A 45 4.03 19.25 -10.47
N MET A 46 3.72 18.18 -11.22
CA MET A 46 2.75 17.15 -10.83
C MET A 46 3.14 16.52 -9.49
N ALA A 47 4.40 16.12 -9.32
CA ALA A 47 4.90 15.51 -8.08
C ALA A 47 4.83 16.45 -6.87
N ALA A 48 4.95 17.76 -7.07
CA ALA A 48 4.91 18.74 -6.00
C ALA A 48 3.48 19.17 -5.63
N GLU A 49 2.60 19.28 -6.62
CA GLU A 49 1.30 19.95 -6.47
C GLU A 49 0.09 19.02 -6.50
N THR A 50 0.26 17.75 -6.91
CA THR A 50 -0.84 16.80 -7.10
C THR A 50 -0.67 15.56 -6.21
N PRO A 51 -1.31 15.49 -5.02
CA PRO A 51 -1.22 14.33 -4.13
C PRO A 51 -1.73 13.01 -4.73
N ALA A 52 -2.63 13.09 -5.71
CA ALA A 52 -3.19 11.94 -6.42
C ALA A 52 -2.26 11.41 -7.53
N PHE A 53 -1.13 12.05 -7.81
CA PHE A 53 -0.19 11.58 -8.83
C PHE A 53 0.78 10.56 -8.25
N ASP A 54 0.81 9.37 -8.84
CA ASP A 54 1.75 8.32 -8.49
C ASP A 54 3.10 8.55 -9.18
N ALA A 55 4.02 9.17 -8.45
CA ALA A 55 5.37 9.44 -8.93
C ALA A 55 6.23 8.18 -9.07
N ASP A 56 5.92 7.10 -8.33
CA ASP A 56 6.64 5.82 -8.42
C ASP A 56 6.19 5.02 -9.66
N GLY A 57 4.93 5.15 -10.04
CA GLY A 57 4.35 4.59 -11.27
C GLY A 57 4.58 5.41 -12.54
N TYR A 58 5.19 6.60 -12.45
CA TYR A 58 5.46 7.45 -13.60
C TYR A 58 6.45 6.80 -14.60
N ALA A 59 6.11 6.85 -15.89
CA ALA A 59 6.98 6.37 -16.96
C ALA A 59 7.06 7.39 -18.10
N VAL A 60 8.21 7.43 -18.78
CA VAL A 60 8.37 8.21 -20.02
C VAL A 60 9.21 7.44 -21.02
N GLU A 61 8.68 7.33 -22.24
CA GLU A 61 9.35 6.70 -23.37
C GLU A 61 9.57 7.71 -24.50
N ARG A 62 10.77 7.70 -25.07
CA ARG A 62 11.08 8.47 -26.27
C ARG A 62 10.88 7.58 -27.49
N GLU A 63 9.77 7.79 -28.20
CA GLU A 63 9.46 7.04 -29.42
C GLU A 63 10.21 7.59 -30.64
N GLU A 64 10.41 8.91 -30.73
CA GLU A 64 11.10 9.56 -31.85
C GLU A 64 11.93 10.77 -31.39
N ALA A 65 12.58 11.45 -32.34
CA ALA A 65 13.44 12.60 -32.04
C ALA A 65 12.72 13.71 -31.24
N SER A 66 11.44 13.95 -31.56
CA SER A 66 10.57 14.99 -30.97
C SER A 66 9.21 14.41 -30.56
N ARG A 67 9.21 13.16 -30.05
CA ARG A 67 8.01 12.47 -29.58
C ARG A 67 8.35 11.71 -28.30
N PHE A 68 7.81 12.21 -27.20
CA PHE A 68 7.91 11.62 -25.88
C PHE A 68 6.51 11.26 -25.41
N VAL A 69 6.31 10.04 -24.94
CA VAL A 69 5.06 9.55 -24.41
C VAL A 69 5.27 9.33 -22.92
N ALA A 70 4.58 10.10 -22.09
CA ALA A 70 4.70 10.03 -20.64
C ALA A 70 3.39 9.57 -20.01
N GLU A 71 3.47 8.64 -19.07
CA GLU A 71 2.34 8.09 -18.34
C GLU A 71 2.29 8.70 -16.94
N PHE A 72 1.14 9.27 -16.59
CA PHE A 72 0.85 9.87 -15.30
C PHE A 72 -0.29 9.08 -14.64
N PRO A 73 0.02 8.05 -13.83
CA PRO A 73 -1.00 7.28 -13.13
C PRO A 73 -1.61 8.10 -11.99
N LYS A 74 -2.91 7.93 -11.78
CA LYS A 74 -3.67 8.55 -10.69
C LYS A 74 -3.97 7.53 -9.61
N VAL A 75 -3.58 7.83 -8.38
CA VAL A 75 -3.97 7.11 -7.18
C VAL A 75 -5.01 7.91 -6.42
N ASP A 76 -5.73 7.25 -5.52
CA ASP A 76 -6.67 7.94 -4.63
C ASP A 76 -5.86 8.90 -3.72
N PRO A 77 -6.14 10.22 -3.69
CA PRO A 77 -5.41 11.14 -2.82
C PRO A 77 -5.60 10.86 -1.31
N GLU A 78 -6.64 10.12 -0.91
CA GLU A 78 -6.74 9.61 0.45
C GLU A 78 -5.63 8.58 0.75
N SER A 79 -4.96 8.03 -0.28
CA SER A 79 -3.73 7.21 -0.23
C SER A 79 -2.44 7.99 0.10
N GLY A 80 -2.53 9.24 0.56
CA GLY A 80 -1.38 9.92 1.16
C GLY A 80 -0.77 9.09 2.31
N ALA A 81 0.55 9.16 2.51
CA ALA A 81 1.24 8.35 3.50
C ALA A 81 0.72 8.59 4.93
N GLU A 82 -0.09 7.66 5.44
CA GLU A 82 -0.60 7.67 6.81
C GLU A 82 0.45 7.12 7.77
N LYS A 83 0.61 7.75 8.94
CA LYS A 83 1.58 7.34 9.96
C LYS A 83 0.90 7.20 11.32
N VAL A 84 1.08 6.05 11.94
CA VAL A 84 0.67 5.78 13.32
C VAL A 84 1.84 5.20 14.10
N ARG A 85 1.89 5.46 15.40
CA ARG A 85 2.83 4.78 16.31
C ARG A 85 2.09 3.65 17.00
N LEU A 86 2.59 2.42 16.89
CA LEU A 86 1.94 1.24 17.48
C LEU A 86 1.76 1.34 19.00
N ALA A 87 2.70 2.01 19.68
CA ALA A 87 2.65 2.24 21.12
C ALA A 87 1.53 3.21 21.54
N ASP A 88 1.04 4.04 20.62
CA ASP A 88 -0.02 5.03 20.90
C ASP A 88 -1.43 4.49 20.56
N LEU A 89 -1.54 3.24 20.10
CA LEU A 89 -2.82 2.63 19.74
C LEU A 89 -3.59 2.14 20.99
N ASP A 90 -4.86 2.51 21.07
CA ASP A 90 -5.79 2.03 22.09
C ASP A 90 -6.44 0.70 21.68
N GLY A 91 -6.63 -0.21 22.65
CA GLY A 91 -7.35 -1.48 22.46
C GLY A 91 -6.47 -2.71 22.62
N GLU A 92 -6.92 -3.66 23.45
CA GLU A 92 -6.21 -4.91 23.74
C GLU A 92 -7.19 -6.09 23.65
N PRO A 93 -6.76 -7.27 23.15
CA PRO A 93 -5.42 -7.55 22.65
C PRO A 93 -5.17 -7.00 21.23
N HIS A 94 -6.21 -6.55 20.52
CA HIS A 94 -6.10 -6.06 19.14
C HIS A 94 -6.33 -4.55 19.03
N ALA A 95 -5.50 -3.86 18.26
CA ALA A 95 -5.73 -2.49 17.83
C ALA A 95 -5.47 -2.32 16.33
N ALA A 96 -6.41 -1.73 15.60
CA ALA A 96 -6.24 -1.44 14.17
C ALA A 96 -5.31 -0.24 13.99
N ALA A 97 -4.24 -0.41 13.22
CA ALA A 97 -3.28 0.67 12.92
C ALA A 97 -3.87 1.71 11.97
N PHE A 98 -4.66 1.25 10.98
CA PHE A 98 -5.31 2.08 9.97
C PHE A 98 -6.79 1.64 9.83
N PRO A 99 -7.69 2.12 10.71
CA PRO A 99 -9.08 1.67 10.73
C PRO A 99 -9.79 1.87 9.39
N GLY A 100 -10.36 0.81 8.83
CA GLY A 100 -11.10 0.86 7.56
C GLY A 100 -10.23 0.93 6.30
N ARG A 101 -8.91 0.79 6.42
CA ARG A 101 -7.96 0.84 5.30
C ARG A 101 -7.37 -0.54 5.02
N GLU A 102 -7.02 -0.77 3.76
CA GLU A 102 -6.31 -1.96 3.29
C GLU A 102 -4.81 -1.64 3.06
N PRO A 103 -3.89 -2.60 3.29
CA PRO A 103 -4.14 -3.89 3.91
C PRO A 103 -4.51 -3.75 5.38
N LYS A 104 -5.39 -4.62 5.87
CA LYS A 104 -5.79 -4.57 7.28
C LYS A 104 -4.56 -4.82 8.15
N THR A 105 -4.18 -3.81 8.94
CA THR A 105 -2.98 -3.84 9.77
C THR A 105 -3.37 -3.73 11.24
N VAL A 106 -2.94 -4.70 12.05
CA VAL A 106 -3.37 -4.86 13.44
C VAL A 106 -2.15 -5.01 14.33
N ARG A 107 -2.07 -4.23 15.41
CA ARG A 107 -1.21 -4.54 16.54
C ARG A 107 -1.89 -5.59 17.40
N LEU A 108 -1.19 -6.68 17.67
CA LEU A 108 -1.56 -7.69 18.66
C LEU A 108 -0.64 -7.57 19.86
N SER A 109 -1.20 -7.39 21.06
CA SER A 109 -0.47 -7.39 22.33
C SER A 109 -1.02 -8.53 23.19
N LEU A 110 -0.12 -9.38 23.69
CA LEU A 110 -0.47 -10.53 24.52
C LEU A 110 0.49 -10.60 25.71
N ASP A 111 -0.05 -10.83 26.90
CA ASP A 111 0.73 -11.20 28.08
C ASP A 111 1.23 -12.65 27.94
N ALA A 112 2.27 -13.03 28.68
CA ALA A 112 2.76 -14.40 28.71
C ALA A 112 1.62 -15.41 28.97
N GLU A 113 1.64 -16.52 28.23
CA GLU A 113 0.63 -17.59 28.25
C GLU A 113 -0.77 -17.19 27.71
N GLN A 114 -0.98 -15.93 27.32
CA GLN A 114 -2.21 -15.50 26.67
C GLN A 114 -2.25 -15.97 25.21
N SER A 115 -3.42 -16.41 24.75
CA SER A 115 -3.65 -16.82 23.36
C SER A 115 -4.84 -16.12 22.73
N VAL A 116 -4.83 -16.04 21.40
CA VAL A 116 -6.02 -15.72 20.60
C VAL A 116 -6.63 -17.03 20.14
N PRO A 117 -7.95 -17.28 20.38
CA PRO A 117 -8.59 -18.53 19.98
C PRO A 117 -8.43 -18.83 18.49
N GLU A 118 -8.39 -20.12 18.13
CA GLU A 118 -8.33 -20.57 16.75
C GLU A 118 -9.39 -19.92 15.85
N HIS A 119 -8.96 -19.40 14.71
CA HIS A 119 -9.83 -18.77 13.71
C HIS A 119 -9.17 -18.77 12.32
N THR A 120 -9.90 -18.31 11.31
CA THR A 120 -9.41 -18.16 9.93
C THR A 120 -9.62 -16.72 9.42
N HIS A 121 -8.96 -16.40 8.31
CA HIS A 121 -9.01 -15.12 7.63
C HIS A 121 -9.27 -15.32 6.14
N PRO A 122 -10.52 -15.69 5.75
CA PRO A 122 -10.82 -16.02 4.37
C PRO A 122 -10.50 -14.88 3.40
N ASP A 123 -10.07 -15.26 2.20
CA ASP A 123 -9.67 -14.35 1.11
C ASP A 123 -8.41 -13.50 1.41
N ARG A 124 -7.63 -13.85 2.45
CA ARG A 124 -6.44 -13.09 2.87
C ARG A 124 -5.16 -13.89 2.78
N THR A 125 -4.07 -13.18 2.53
CA THR A 125 -2.72 -13.61 2.90
C THR A 125 -2.35 -12.95 4.21
N VAL A 126 -1.87 -13.72 5.18
CA VAL A 126 -1.55 -13.23 6.52
C VAL A 126 -0.04 -13.18 6.73
N LEU A 127 0.43 -12.07 7.28
CA LEU A 127 1.79 -11.90 7.80
C LEU A 127 1.71 -11.65 9.30
N PHE A 128 2.39 -12.46 10.09
CA PHE A 128 2.54 -12.29 11.53
C PHE A 128 4.00 -11.96 11.83
N HIS A 129 4.28 -10.73 12.26
CA HIS A 129 5.63 -10.27 12.61
C HIS A 129 5.72 -10.00 14.10
N ALA A 130 6.55 -10.76 14.82
CA ALA A 130 6.83 -10.48 16.23
C ALA A 130 7.77 -9.27 16.34
N LEU A 131 7.31 -8.20 16.98
CA LEU A 131 8.12 -6.99 17.22
C LEU A 131 8.91 -7.10 18.52
N THR A 132 8.28 -7.65 19.55
CA THR A 132 8.86 -7.92 20.87
C THR A 132 8.29 -9.21 21.43
N GLY A 133 9.02 -9.85 22.34
CA GLY A 133 8.63 -11.12 22.93
C GLY A 133 8.81 -12.30 21.96
N ALA A 134 8.13 -13.39 22.25
CA ALA A 134 8.10 -14.59 21.42
C ALA A 134 6.71 -15.23 21.44
N PHE A 135 6.36 -15.89 20.33
CA PHE A 135 5.04 -16.48 20.13
C PHE A 135 5.16 -17.89 19.57
N ASP A 136 4.30 -18.79 20.06
CA ASP A 136 3.99 -20.05 19.39
C ASP A 136 2.75 -19.82 18.52
N VAL A 137 2.95 -19.76 17.20
CA VAL A 137 1.87 -19.59 16.22
C VAL A 137 1.50 -20.97 15.69
N ARG A 138 0.34 -21.50 16.12
CA ARG A 138 -0.20 -22.74 15.55
C ARG A 138 -0.89 -22.47 14.23
N LEU A 139 -0.49 -23.18 13.18
CA LEU A 139 -1.07 -23.15 11.83
C LEU A 139 -1.59 -24.55 11.47
N ASP A 140 -2.91 -24.72 11.34
CA ASP A 140 -3.59 -26.03 11.22
C ASP A 140 -3.11 -27.06 12.27
N GLY A 141 -2.81 -26.56 13.48
CA GLY A 141 -2.31 -27.35 14.61
C GLY A 141 -0.80 -27.60 14.63
N GLU A 142 -0.04 -27.23 13.58
CA GLU A 142 1.42 -27.28 13.59
C GLU A 142 2.00 -26.03 14.26
N GLU A 143 2.87 -26.21 15.26
CA GLU A 143 3.47 -25.10 16.00
C GLU A 143 4.66 -24.50 15.25
N HIS A 144 4.66 -23.17 15.11
CA HIS A 144 5.77 -22.39 14.61
C HIS A 144 6.19 -21.36 15.67
N ALA A 145 7.40 -21.49 16.21
CA ALA A 145 7.99 -20.45 17.05
C ALA A 145 8.34 -19.23 16.20
N VAL A 146 7.94 -18.05 16.66
CA VAL A 146 8.24 -16.76 16.01
C VAL A 146 8.81 -15.82 17.07
N GLU A 147 10.11 -15.57 17.00
CA GLU A 147 10.84 -14.68 17.91
C GLU A 147 10.82 -13.22 17.43
N ALA A 148 11.11 -12.27 18.33
CA ALA A 148 11.21 -10.86 17.98
C ALA A 148 12.16 -10.60 16.78
N GLY A 149 11.65 -9.94 15.75
CA GLY A 149 12.35 -9.71 14.48
C GLY A 149 11.96 -10.70 13.37
N GLU A 150 11.31 -11.81 13.71
CA GLU A 150 10.88 -12.83 12.74
C GLU A 150 9.47 -12.57 12.22
N ILE A 151 9.18 -13.13 11.05
CA ILE A 151 7.92 -13.01 10.36
C ILE A 151 7.53 -14.36 9.76
N VAL A 152 6.27 -14.77 9.96
CA VAL A 152 5.67 -15.92 9.29
C VAL A 152 4.57 -15.45 8.34
N ARG A 153 4.53 -16.03 7.14
CA ARG A 153 3.50 -15.80 6.12
C ARG A 153 2.72 -17.09 5.92
N PHE A 154 1.40 -17.00 5.88
CA PHE A 154 0.53 -18.14 5.60
C PHE A 154 -0.74 -17.71 4.86
N ASP A 155 -1.42 -18.70 4.29
CA ASP A 155 -2.71 -18.53 3.62
C ASP A 155 -3.82 -18.34 4.67
N GLY A 156 -4.75 -17.42 4.45
CA GLY A 156 -5.80 -17.10 5.40
C GLY A 156 -6.86 -18.18 5.59
N GLU A 157 -6.91 -19.19 4.71
CA GLU A 157 -7.71 -20.40 4.90
C GLU A 157 -7.13 -21.34 5.97
N THR A 158 -5.82 -21.21 6.29
CA THR A 158 -5.17 -21.95 7.37
C THR A 158 -5.68 -21.47 8.73
N ALA A 159 -6.11 -22.40 9.59
CA ALA A 159 -6.54 -22.10 10.94
C ALA A 159 -5.34 -21.63 11.77
N VAL A 160 -5.48 -20.49 12.46
CA VAL A 160 -4.39 -19.88 13.25
C VAL A 160 -4.77 -19.68 14.72
N GLU A 161 -3.86 -20.05 15.61
CA GLU A 161 -3.94 -19.82 17.06
C GLU A 161 -2.56 -19.36 17.59
N PRO A 162 -2.34 -18.04 17.74
CA PRO A 162 -1.11 -17.53 18.34
C PRO A 162 -1.21 -17.53 19.87
N THR A 163 -0.14 -17.97 20.53
CA THR A 163 0.06 -17.91 21.99
C THR A 163 1.37 -17.20 22.29
N ALA A 164 1.35 -16.23 23.20
CA ALA A 164 2.57 -15.58 23.67
C ALA A 164 3.30 -16.48 24.68
N THR A 165 4.59 -16.75 24.46
CA THR A 165 5.42 -17.50 25.41
C THR A 165 6.05 -16.58 26.47
N GLU A 166 6.12 -15.28 26.16
CA GLU A 166 6.45 -14.17 27.05
C GLU A 166 5.66 -12.91 26.62
N ASP A 167 5.56 -11.89 27.47
CA ASP A 167 4.88 -10.64 27.14
C ASP A 167 5.39 -10.08 25.80
N GLY A 168 4.49 -9.93 24.83
CA GLY A 168 4.85 -9.74 23.44
C GLY A 168 3.96 -8.78 22.68
N THR A 169 4.50 -8.21 21.61
CA THR A 169 3.73 -7.44 20.63
C THR A 169 4.06 -7.92 19.23
N ALA A 170 3.03 -8.18 18.43
CA ALA A 170 3.15 -8.52 17.03
C ALA A 170 2.41 -7.50 16.14
N LEU A 171 2.92 -7.32 14.92
CA LEU A 171 2.20 -6.64 13.84
C LEU A 171 1.64 -7.70 12.91
N VAL A 172 0.33 -7.77 12.81
CA VAL A 172 -0.38 -8.69 11.92
C VAL A 172 -0.91 -7.90 10.72
N VAL A 173 -0.51 -8.28 9.52
CA VAL A 173 -1.00 -7.71 8.26
C VAL A 173 -1.82 -8.75 7.53
N LEU A 174 -3.08 -8.41 7.22
CA LEU A 174 -3.98 -9.24 6.44
C LEU A 174 -4.19 -8.52 5.10
N ALA A 175 -3.44 -8.95 4.09
CA ALA A 175 -3.58 -8.44 2.74
C ALA A 175 -4.67 -9.23 2.01
N PRO A 176 -5.47 -8.60 1.12
CA PRO A 176 -6.27 -9.35 0.16
C PRO A 176 -5.38 -10.32 -0.61
N ASN A 177 -5.90 -11.50 -0.95
CA ASN A 177 -5.22 -12.36 -1.89
C ASN A 177 -5.01 -11.60 -3.22
N PRO A 178 -3.85 -11.74 -3.87
CA PRO A 178 -3.66 -11.17 -5.20
C PRO A 178 -4.76 -11.70 -6.11
N ASP A 179 -5.36 -10.84 -6.94
CA ASP A 179 -6.25 -11.29 -8.01
C ASP A 179 -5.50 -12.34 -8.85
N GLU A 180 -6.05 -13.55 -8.98
CA GLU A 180 -5.58 -14.59 -9.92
C GLU A 180 -5.84 -14.19 -11.38
#